data_AF-A0A2I7SLE3-F1
#
_entry.id   AF-A0A2I7SLE3-F1
#
_cell.length_a   1.000
_cell.length_b   1.000
_cell.length_c   1.000
_cell.angle_alpha   90.00
_cell.angle_beta   90.00
_cell.angle_gamma   90.00
#
_symmetry.space_group_name_H-M   'P 1'
#
loop_
_entity.id
_entity.type
_entity.pdbx_description
1 polymer ?
#
loop_
_entity_poly.entity_id
_entity_poly.type
_entity_poly.pdbx_seq_one_letter_code
_entity_poly.pdbx_strand_id
1 'polypeptide(L)'
;MSTIEANTTINMKLIIAGLLIFFSIIFFVDLQPGMPEVTYTAAIAFLMAFWWVTEALPIGVTSLLPIILFPVLGVLDGKSISGAYINYVIFLFIGGFVMALAMEKWNLHKRIALKILALVGGSPFRILLGFMLASSFLSMWMSNTATAMMMLPIAFSVTAALEEVYGEGKISSFAAGLLLAIAHACSIGGISTLVGTPPNLSFLRIFEIIYPNSPEISFGQWVVFAFPISVMIFAVSLGLIYLTYRPKGHIEKLDKSFFRDKYRELGAVSLEEKRVFILFISLTLLWVFRSDLNFGIISIPGWSGFFKNPKYLNDGTVAIFVAMLLFIVPASKKNTALVDWKIMGKLPWHIVFLFGGGFALAKGFIDSGLSSYVGGLLAGTKDMSPLMLVGTLTTMMSTLTEFTSNTATTEMMLPIVSGLASEIQVNPLLIMIPVTLAASMAFMLPIATPPNAIVFGTGKLKMVQMIKTGLIIDIVATIIIVFMTLFWGTIIFEIDPTVFPEWAASSAKAIK
;
A
#
# COMPACT_ATOMS: atom_id res chain seq x y z
N MET A 1 -5.70 -17.06 12.75
CA MET A 1 -4.31 -17.47 13.02
C MET A 1 -4.04 -18.73 12.19
N SER A 2 -3.86 -18.49 10.89
CA SER A 2 -3.29 -19.40 9.89
C SER A 2 -2.85 -18.42 8.80
N THR A 3 -1.69 -17.80 9.04
CA THR A 3 -0.99 -17.06 8.00
C THR A 3 -0.93 -18.00 6.82
N ILE A 4 -1.43 -17.57 5.65
CA ILE A 4 -0.88 -18.03 4.39
C ILE A 4 0.62 -17.83 4.60
N GLU A 5 1.32 -18.93 4.87
CA GLU A 5 2.76 -18.92 5.06
C GLU A 5 3.31 -18.26 3.82
N ALA A 6 3.94 -17.09 3.97
CA ALA A 6 4.77 -16.54 2.91
C ALA A 6 5.68 -17.70 2.49
N ASN A 7 5.60 -18.12 1.21
CA ASN A 7 6.26 -19.31 0.67
C ASN A 7 7.57 -19.57 1.40
N THR A 8 7.57 -20.57 2.29
CA THR A 8 8.74 -20.99 3.07
C THR A 8 9.67 -21.87 2.22
N THR A 9 9.29 -22.13 0.97
CA THR A 9 9.97 -23.01 0.04
C THR A 9 11.07 -22.26 -0.70
N ILE A 10 12.31 -22.49 -0.27
CA ILE A 10 13.52 -22.02 -0.95
C ILE A 10 13.64 -22.73 -2.30
N ASN A 11 13.72 -21.98 -3.40
CA ASN A 11 13.95 -22.55 -4.73
C ASN A 11 15.42 -22.43 -5.13
N MET A 12 16.20 -23.47 -4.82
CA MET A 12 17.65 -23.47 -5.07
C MET A 12 18.02 -23.25 -6.54
N LYS A 13 17.21 -23.73 -7.49
CA LYS A 13 17.47 -23.54 -8.92
C LYS A 13 17.38 -22.06 -9.31
N LEU A 14 16.37 -21.36 -8.81
CA LEU A 14 16.19 -19.92 -9.05
C LEU A 14 17.27 -19.10 -8.33
N ILE A 15 17.66 -19.50 -7.13
CA ILE A 15 18.77 -18.86 -6.41
C ILE A 15 20.05 -18.93 -7.22
N ILE A 16 20.43 -20.13 -7.66
CA ILE A 16 21.63 -20.35 -8.49
C ILE A 16 21.52 -19.57 -9.80
N ALA A 17 20.37 -19.60 -10.47
CA ALA A 17 20.16 -18.82 -11.70
C ALA A 17 20.37 -17.32 -11.48
N GLY A 18 19.80 -16.75 -10.41
CA GLY A 18 19.99 -15.35 -10.05
C GLY A 18 21.46 -15.02 -9.78
N LEU A 19 22.17 -15.86 -9.03
CA LEU A 19 23.61 -15.67 -8.77
C LEU A 19 24.45 -15.75 -10.04
N LEU A 20 24.16 -16.70 -10.93
CA LEU A 20 24.86 -16.83 -12.20
C LEU A 20 24.68 -15.57 -13.06
N ILE A 21 23.47 -15.02 -13.14
CA ILE A 21 23.21 -13.78 -13.87
C ILE A 21 23.93 -12.60 -13.18
N PHE A 22 23.84 -12.50 -11.86
CA PHE A 22 24.53 -11.48 -11.08
C PHE A 22 26.05 -11.48 -11.36
N PHE A 23 26.73 -12.61 -11.21
CA PHE A 23 28.16 -12.70 -11.51
C PHE A 23 28.46 -12.45 -12.99
N SER A 24 27.57 -12.85 -13.90
CA SER A 24 27.74 -12.56 -15.32
C SER A 24 27.71 -11.06 -15.61
N ILE A 25 26.80 -10.31 -14.98
CA ILE A 25 26.76 -8.84 -15.11
C ILE A 25 28.05 -8.23 -14.54
N ILE A 26 28.49 -8.67 -13.36
CA ILE A 26 29.70 -8.13 -12.72
C ILE A 26 30.96 -8.35 -13.57
N PHE A 27 31.13 -9.52 -14.20
CA PHE A 27 32.37 -9.86 -14.91
C PHE A 27 32.38 -9.52 -16.40
N PHE A 28 31.21 -9.45 -17.05
CA PHE A 28 31.13 -9.34 -18.51
C PHE A 28 30.40 -8.10 -19.02
N VAL A 29 29.83 -7.26 -18.14
CA VAL A 29 29.12 -6.04 -18.54
C VAL A 29 29.84 -4.82 -17.98
N ASP A 30 29.99 -3.78 -18.80
CA ASP A 30 30.42 -2.45 -18.38
C ASP A 30 29.38 -1.45 -18.87
N LEU A 31 28.47 -1.03 -17.97
CA LEU A 31 27.39 -0.11 -18.32
C LEU A 31 27.91 1.30 -18.57
N GLN A 32 28.89 1.74 -17.77
CA GLN A 32 29.45 3.08 -17.84
C GLN A 32 30.96 3.03 -17.56
N PRO A 33 31.78 3.05 -18.63
CA PRO A 33 33.23 2.97 -18.48
C PRO A 33 33.78 4.04 -17.53
N GLY A 34 34.55 3.59 -16.53
CA GLY A 34 35.12 4.45 -15.48
C GLY A 34 34.24 4.66 -14.25
N MET A 35 33.01 4.11 -14.23
CA MET A 35 32.10 4.15 -13.07
C MET A 35 31.53 2.73 -12.79
N PRO A 36 32.35 1.79 -12.29
CA PRO A 36 31.93 0.41 -12.06
C PRO A 36 30.75 0.28 -11.06
N GLU A 37 30.56 1.27 -10.19
CA GLU A 37 29.47 1.32 -9.21
C GLU A 37 28.08 1.30 -9.88
N VAL A 38 27.96 1.86 -11.08
CA VAL A 38 26.73 1.82 -11.91
C VAL A 38 26.38 0.37 -12.24
N THR A 39 27.36 -0.38 -12.77
CA THR A 39 27.22 -1.80 -13.11
C THR A 39 26.93 -2.64 -11.87
N TYR A 40 27.64 -2.40 -10.77
CA TYR A 40 27.46 -3.14 -9.52
C TYR A 40 26.08 -2.94 -8.93
N THR A 41 25.59 -1.70 -8.93
CA THR A 41 24.24 -1.38 -8.46
C THR A 41 23.19 -2.02 -9.36
N ALA A 42 23.39 -1.99 -10.68
CA ALA A 42 22.47 -2.64 -11.62
C ALA A 42 22.43 -4.17 -11.42
N ALA A 43 23.57 -4.80 -11.18
CA ALA A 43 23.66 -6.23 -10.89
C ALA A 43 22.89 -6.58 -9.59
N ILE A 44 23.08 -5.80 -8.52
CA ILE A 44 22.35 -5.98 -7.25
C ILE A 44 20.85 -5.77 -7.46
N ALA A 45 20.46 -4.70 -8.16
CA ALA A 45 19.07 -4.39 -8.48
C ALA A 45 18.41 -5.54 -9.25
N PHE A 46 19.10 -6.07 -10.27
CA PHE A 46 18.61 -7.20 -11.06
C PHE A 46 18.48 -8.46 -10.21
N LEU A 47 19.47 -8.77 -9.37
CA LEU A 47 19.42 -9.94 -8.48
C LEU A 47 18.22 -9.86 -7.53
N MET A 48 18.03 -8.70 -6.90
CA MET A 48 16.89 -8.44 -6.01
C MET A 48 15.58 -8.53 -6.78
N ALA A 49 15.48 -7.89 -7.95
CA ALA A 49 14.31 -7.93 -8.80
C ALA A 49 13.93 -9.35 -9.18
N PHE A 50 14.90 -10.12 -9.67
CA PHE A 50 14.71 -11.52 -10.05
C PHE A 50 14.19 -12.33 -8.85
N TRP A 51 14.83 -12.25 -7.69
CA TRP A 51 14.40 -13.02 -6.51
C TRP A 51 13.09 -12.55 -5.89
N TRP A 52 12.76 -11.26 -5.96
CA TRP A 52 11.46 -10.74 -5.52
C TRP A 52 10.33 -11.16 -6.45
N VAL A 53 10.55 -11.14 -7.76
CA VAL A 53 9.55 -11.53 -8.76
C VAL A 53 9.32 -13.04 -8.74
N THR A 54 10.39 -13.84 -8.67
CA THR A 54 10.26 -15.30 -8.70
C THR A 54 10.04 -15.92 -7.32
N GLU A 55 10.01 -15.11 -6.25
CA GLU A 55 10.01 -15.56 -4.85
C GLU A 55 11.05 -16.67 -4.57
N ALA A 56 12.26 -16.54 -5.11
CA ALA A 56 13.30 -17.57 -4.96
C ALA A 56 13.71 -17.78 -3.48
N LEU A 57 13.62 -16.68 -2.72
CA LEU A 57 13.82 -16.59 -1.28
C LEU A 57 12.66 -15.77 -0.68
N PRO A 58 12.39 -15.90 0.65
CA PRO A 58 11.46 -15.01 1.33
C PRO A 58 11.83 -13.55 1.10
N ILE A 59 10.84 -12.73 0.75
CA ILE A 59 11.05 -11.34 0.31
C ILE A 59 11.92 -10.51 1.26
N GLY A 60 11.75 -10.71 2.58
CA GLY A 60 12.54 -10.04 3.61
C GLY A 60 14.02 -10.46 3.64
N VAL A 61 14.34 -11.70 3.25
CA VAL A 61 15.72 -12.20 3.16
C VAL A 61 16.42 -11.58 1.96
N THR A 62 15.78 -11.58 0.79
CA THR A 62 16.29 -10.88 -0.42
C THR A 62 16.57 -9.41 -0.12
N SER A 63 15.75 -8.79 0.72
CA SER A 63 15.88 -7.39 1.11
C SER A 63 17.08 -7.09 2.00
N LEU A 64 17.80 -8.10 2.50
CA LEU A 64 19.05 -7.92 3.24
C LEU A 64 20.30 -7.89 2.33
N LEU A 65 20.14 -8.23 1.03
CA LEU A 65 21.25 -8.23 0.08
C LEU A 65 22.03 -6.91 0.02
N PRO A 66 21.40 -5.71 -0.02
CA PRO A 66 22.12 -4.45 -0.07
C PRO A 66 23.13 -4.26 1.07
N ILE A 67 22.80 -4.71 2.30
CA ILE A 67 23.70 -4.61 3.47
C ILE A 67 25.01 -5.36 3.24
N ILE A 68 24.97 -6.44 2.48
CA ILE A 68 26.13 -7.29 2.20
C ILE A 68 26.83 -6.81 0.93
N LEU A 69 26.07 -6.65 -0.15
CA LEU A 69 26.65 -6.49 -1.49
C LEU A 69 27.14 -5.08 -1.77
N PHE A 70 26.48 -4.02 -1.27
CA PHE A 70 26.99 -2.66 -1.51
C PHE A 70 28.35 -2.40 -0.86
N PRO A 71 28.61 -2.78 0.40
CA PRO A 71 29.95 -2.62 0.98
C PRO A 71 31.00 -3.50 0.30
N VAL A 72 30.65 -4.74 -0.06
CA VAL A 72 31.58 -5.68 -0.72
C VAL A 72 32.01 -5.18 -2.10
N LEU A 73 31.09 -4.57 -2.85
CA LEU A 73 31.38 -4.03 -4.18
C LEU A 73 31.84 -2.57 -4.17
N GLY A 74 31.97 -1.94 -3.00
CA GLY A 74 32.43 -0.55 -2.87
C GLY A 74 31.41 0.51 -3.30
N VAL A 75 30.12 0.16 -3.42
CA VAL A 75 29.06 1.11 -3.81
C VAL A 75 28.68 2.03 -2.64
N LEU A 76 28.46 1.46 -1.45
CA LEU A 76 28.11 2.19 -0.22
C LEU A 76 28.69 1.51 1.00
N ASP A 77 29.12 2.29 2.00
CA ASP A 77 29.61 1.73 3.25
C ASP A 77 28.46 1.22 4.15
N GLY A 78 28.78 0.21 4.98
CA GLY A 78 27.81 -0.46 5.85
C GLY A 78 27.16 0.43 6.91
N LYS A 79 27.79 1.55 7.31
CA LYS A 79 27.20 2.49 8.26
C LYS A 79 26.18 3.38 7.58
N SER A 80 26.50 3.87 6.38
CA SER A 80 25.62 4.71 5.56
C SER A 80 24.36 3.99 5.08
N ILE A 81 24.43 2.68 4.85
CA ILE A 81 23.27 1.88 4.41
C ILE A 81 22.35 1.49 5.59
N SER A 82 22.90 1.33 6.80
CA SER A 82 22.11 0.91 7.98
C SER A 82 20.97 1.89 8.30
N GLY A 83 21.18 3.20 8.06
CA GLY A 83 20.15 4.23 8.21
C GLY A 83 18.99 4.12 7.21
N ALA A 84 19.11 3.31 6.16
CA ALA A 84 18.00 3.00 5.28
C ALA A 84 17.01 2.02 5.94
N TYR A 85 17.48 1.07 6.75
CA TYR A 85 16.65 0.01 7.33
C TYR A 85 15.86 0.44 8.57
N ILE A 86 16.37 1.41 9.34
CA ILE A 86 15.69 1.92 10.53
C ILE A 86 15.58 3.44 10.42
N ASN A 87 14.40 3.91 10.06
CA ASN A 87 14.10 5.33 9.85
C ASN A 87 12.67 5.67 10.33
N TYR A 88 12.28 6.94 10.21
CA TYR A 88 11.00 7.41 10.75
C TYR A 88 9.78 6.79 10.05
N VAL A 89 9.86 6.43 8.75
CA VAL A 89 8.79 5.74 8.01
C VAL A 89 8.61 4.31 8.52
N ILE A 90 9.71 3.65 8.92
CA ILE A 90 9.64 2.35 9.60
C ILE A 90 8.96 2.48 10.97
N PHE A 91 9.25 3.55 11.72
CA PHE A 91 8.56 3.81 12.98
C PHE A 91 7.08 4.16 12.80
N LEU A 92 6.73 4.89 11.72
CA LEU A 92 5.35 5.12 11.30
C LEU A 92 4.62 3.80 11.06
N PHE A 93 5.24 2.90 10.29
CA PHE A 93 4.69 1.57 10.03
C PHE A 93 4.51 0.75 11.31
N ILE A 94 5.55 0.65 12.16
CA ILE A 94 5.51 -0.11 13.41
C ILE A 94 4.41 0.44 14.32
N GLY A 95 4.35 1.75 14.54
CA GLY A 95 3.34 2.36 15.41
C GLY A 95 1.91 2.15 14.89
N GLY A 96 1.69 2.34 13.58
CA GLY A 96 0.41 2.05 12.93
C GLY A 96 0.00 0.58 13.07
N PHE A 97 0.93 -0.35 12.88
CA PHE A 97 0.65 -1.78 13.05
C PHE A 97 0.38 -2.19 14.49
N VAL A 98 1.07 -1.61 15.49
CA VAL A 98 0.75 -1.86 16.89
C VAL A 98 -0.67 -1.40 17.21
N MET A 99 -1.10 -0.24 16.67
CA MET A 99 -2.48 0.22 16.79
C MET A 99 -3.47 -0.76 16.14
N ALA A 100 -3.20 -1.20 14.90
CA ALA A 100 -4.03 -2.18 14.20
C ALA A 100 -4.13 -3.51 14.96
N LEU A 101 -3.02 -4.03 15.47
CA LEU A 101 -2.99 -5.26 16.26
C LEU A 101 -3.73 -5.11 17.60
N ALA A 102 -3.73 -3.91 18.20
CA ALA A 102 -4.54 -3.63 19.37
C ALA A 102 -6.04 -3.64 19.05
N MET A 103 -6.46 -3.04 17.93
CA MET A 103 -7.84 -3.13 17.43
C MET A 103 -8.26 -4.57 17.16
N GLU A 104 -7.33 -5.40 16.66
CA GLU A 104 -7.53 -6.83 16.47
C GLU A 104 -7.70 -7.57 17.80
N LYS A 105 -6.76 -7.40 18.73
CA LYS A 105 -6.74 -8.04 20.06
C LYS A 105 -8.06 -7.85 20.82
N TRP A 106 -8.64 -6.66 20.73
CA TRP A 106 -9.86 -6.29 21.45
C TRP A 106 -11.14 -6.44 20.63
N ASN A 107 -11.08 -7.06 19.44
CA ASN A 107 -12.23 -7.25 18.53
C ASN A 107 -12.95 -5.97 18.09
N LEU A 108 -12.34 -4.80 18.29
CA LEU A 108 -12.92 -3.50 17.93
C LEU A 108 -13.20 -3.41 16.42
N HIS A 109 -12.27 -3.92 15.60
CA HIS A 109 -12.41 -4.04 14.14
C HIS A 109 -13.71 -4.76 13.72
N LYS A 110 -14.06 -5.89 14.35
CA LYS A 110 -15.33 -6.63 14.10
C LYS A 110 -16.55 -5.79 14.47
N ARG A 111 -16.49 -5.09 15.61
CA ARG A 111 -17.58 -4.24 16.07
C ARG A 111 -17.83 -3.09 15.09
N ILE A 112 -16.77 -2.46 14.58
CA ILE A 112 -16.85 -1.42 13.55
C ILE A 112 -17.49 -1.99 12.27
N ALA A 113 -17.00 -3.13 11.77
CA ALA A 113 -17.53 -3.77 10.57
C ALA A 113 -19.03 -4.07 10.67
N LEU A 114 -19.45 -4.75 11.75
CA LEU A 114 -20.86 -5.07 11.97
C LEU A 114 -21.71 -3.83 12.20
N LYS A 115 -21.16 -2.77 12.80
CA LYS A 115 -21.86 -1.49 12.95
C LYS A 115 -22.14 -0.85 11.59
N ILE A 116 -21.15 -0.83 10.69
CA ILE A 116 -21.31 -0.34 9.32
C ILE A 116 -22.38 -1.16 8.60
N LEU A 117 -22.28 -2.49 8.64
CA LEU A 117 -23.26 -3.39 8.00
C LEU A 117 -24.68 -3.19 8.53
N ALA A 118 -24.84 -3.00 9.85
CA ALA A 118 -26.14 -2.74 10.47
C ALA A 118 -26.76 -1.39 10.06
N LEU A 119 -25.96 -0.41 9.63
CA LEU A 119 -26.46 0.90 9.20
C LEU A 119 -26.94 0.90 7.73
N VAL A 120 -26.32 0.12 6.85
CA VAL A 120 -26.61 0.19 5.41
C VAL A 120 -27.92 -0.54 5.04
N GLY A 121 -28.19 -1.70 5.65
CA GLY A 121 -29.46 -2.47 5.52
C GLY A 121 -29.37 -3.75 4.69
N GLY A 122 -30.51 -4.46 4.51
CA GLY A 122 -30.53 -5.86 4.05
C GLY A 122 -30.87 -6.14 2.58
N SER A 123 -30.99 -5.14 1.69
CA SER A 123 -31.12 -5.42 0.25
C SER A 123 -29.76 -5.80 -0.36
N PRO A 124 -29.69 -6.60 -1.45
CA PRO A 124 -28.41 -7.03 -2.04
C PRO A 124 -27.41 -5.91 -2.32
N PHE A 125 -27.86 -4.78 -2.88
CA PHE A 125 -27.00 -3.61 -3.11
C PHE A 125 -26.43 -3.05 -1.79
N ARG A 126 -27.28 -2.91 -0.78
CA ARG A 126 -26.91 -2.40 0.56
C ARG A 126 -25.97 -3.34 1.30
N ILE A 127 -26.16 -4.65 1.15
CA ILE A 127 -25.22 -5.65 1.67
C ILE A 127 -23.87 -5.46 1.00
N LEU A 128 -23.83 -5.46 -0.35
CA LEU A 128 -22.59 -5.26 -1.09
C LEU A 128 -21.87 -3.96 -0.70
N LEU A 129 -22.60 -2.84 -0.68
CA LEU A 129 -22.10 -1.53 -0.25
C LEU A 129 -21.57 -1.59 1.19
N GLY A 130 -22.30 -2.20 2.12
CA GLY A 130 -21.88 -2.31 3.52
C GLY A 130 -20.60 -3.13 3.70
N PHE A 131 -20.46 -4.24 2.96
CA PHE A 131 -19.23 -5.03 2.95
C PHE A 131 -18.07 -4.26 2.34
N MET A 132 -18.27 -3.59 1.20
CA MET A 132 -17.23 -2.78 0.60
C MET A 132 -16.82 -1.62 1.51
N LEU A 133 -17.76 -0.88 2.10
CA LEU A 133 -17.47 0.23 3.03
C LEU A 133 -16.70 -0.24 4.27
N ALA A 134 -17.12 -1.37 4.87
CA ALA A 134 -16.43 -1.92 6.02
C ALA A 134 -15.02 -2.40 5.66
N SER A 135 -14.86 -3.09 4.53
CA SER A 135 -13.55 -3.53 4.03
C SER A 135 -12.65 -2.34 3.72
N SER A 136 -13.10 -1.37 2.93
CA SER A 136 -12.27 -0.22 2.56
C SER A 136 -11.88 0.61 3.76
N PHE A 137 -12.83 0.89 4.67
CA PHE A 137 -12.54 1.64 5.89
C PHE A 137 -11.52 0.93 6.78
N LEU A 138 -11.66 -0.38 7.01
CA LEU A 138 -10.71 -1.11 7.85
C LEU A 138 -9.33 -1.21 7.18
N SER A 139 -9.29 -1.38 5.86
CA SER A 139 -8.03 -1.41 5.09
C SER A 139 -7.25 -0.09 5.08
N MET A 140 -7.89 1.04 5.39
CA MET A 140 -7.18 2.31 5.57
C MET A 140 -6.25 2.30 6.79
N TRP A 141 -6.47 1.40 7.75
CA TRP A 141 -5.77 1.43 9.05
C TRP A 141 -5.14 0.09 9.42
N MET A 142 -5.66 -0.99 8.84
CA MET A 142 -5.22 -2.36 9.04
C MET A 142 -4.68 -2.93 7.73
N SER A 143 -3.96 -4.05 7.79
CA SER A 143 -3.49 -4.71 6.58
C SER A 143 -4.65 -5.24 5.73
N ASN A 144 -4.54 -5.11 4.40
CA ASN A 144 -5.52 -5.63 3.44
C ASN A 144 -5.84 -7.11 3.68
N THR A 145 -4.82 -7.91 3.99
CA THR A 145 -4.94 -9.35 4.30
C THR A 145 -5.78 -9.61 5.54
N ALA A 146 -5.54 -8.89 6.65
CA ALA A 146 -6.27 -9.08 7.90
C ALA A 146 -7.75 -8.70 7.72
N THR A 147 -8.01 -7.59 7.03
CA THR A 147 -9.37 -7.14 6.71
C THR A 147 -10.13 -8.19 5.88
N ALA A 148 -9.52 -8.72 4.81
CA ALA A 148 -10.14 -9.76 3.98
C ALA A 148 -10.48 -11.03 4.76
N MET A 149 -9.53 -11.55 5.56
CA MET A 149 -9.75 -12.73 6.40
C MET A 149 -10.88 -12.53 7.43
N MET A 150 -11.00 -11.33 8.01
CA MET A 150 -12.05 -11.02 8.97
C MET A 150 -13.42 -10.94 8.30
N MET A 151 -13.49 -10.38 7.09
CA MET A 151 -14.75 -10.18 6.38
C MET A 151 -15.34 -11.48 5.82
N LEU A 152 -14.50 -12.47 5.51
CA LEU A 152 -14.92 -13.76 4.94
C LEU A 152 -15.95 -14.52 5.80
N PRO A 153 -15.73 -14.79 7.10
CA PRO A 153 -16.73 -15.46 7.93
C PRO A 153 -18.07 -14.72 8.01
N ILE A 154 -18.03 -13.38 8.00
CA ILE A 154 -19.24 -12.54 8.01
C ILE A 154 -19.96 -12.66 6.66
N ALA A 155 -19.21 -12.64 5.55
CA ALA A 155 -19.75 -12.84 4.21
C ALA A 155 -20.42 -14.21 4.08
N PHE A 156 -19.79 -15.27 4.57
CA PHE A 156 -20.36 -16.61 4.56
C PHE A 156 -21.64 -16.71 5.38
N SER A 157 -21.66 -16.12 6.57
CA SER A 157 -22.86 -16.08 7.41
C SER A 157 -24.02 -15.38 6.68
N VAL A 158 -23.74 -14.30 5.95
CA VAL A 158 -24.74 -13.58 5.16
C VAL A 158 -25.18 -14.39 3.94
N THR A 159 -24.25 -15.01 3.20
CA THR A 159 -24.60 -15.82 2.04
C THR A 159 -25.43 -17.03 2.43
N ALA A 160 -25.14 -17.69 3.57
CA ALA A 160 -25.93 -18.80 4.06
C ALA A 160 -27.37 -18.37 4.42
N ALA A 161 -27.52 -17.26 5.15
CA ALA A 161 -28.83 -16.71 5.49
C ALA A 161 -29.64 -16.30 4.24
N LEU A 162 -28.97 -15.81 3.20
CA LEU A 162 -29.61 -15.52 1.92
C LEU A 162 -30.00 -16.83 1.18
N GLU A 163 -29.17 -17.89 1.22
CA GLU A 163 -29.50 -19.19 0.61
C GLU A 163 -30.75 -19.83 1.23
N GLU A 164 -30.92 -19.73 2.55
CA GLU A 164 -32.13 -20.18 3.25
C GLU A 164 -33.40 -19.48 2.74
N VAL A 165 -33.30 -18.20 2.37
CA VAL A 165 -34.43 -17.39 1.91
C VAL A 165 -34.77 -17.63 0.43
N TYR A 166 -33.76 -17.76 -0.46
CA TYR A 166 -34.02 -17.83 -1.92
C TYR A 166 -33.92 -19.24 -2.52
N GLY A 167 -33.35 -20.19 -1.78
CA GLY A 167 -33.03 -21.53 -2.25
C GLY A 167 -31.60 -21.67 -2.78
N GLU A 168 -31.07 -22.89 -2.68
CA GLU A 168 -29.69 -23.22 -3.03
C GLU A 168 -29.33 -22.80 -4.47
N GLY A 169 -28.10 -22.30 -4.63
CA GLY A 169 -27.54 -21.95 -5.95
C GLY A 169 -28.05 -20.65 -6.56
N LYS A 170 -29.22 -20.12 -6.15
CA LYS A 170 -29.80 -18.90 -6.73
C LYS A 170 -29.02 -17.62 -6.42
N ILE A 171 -28.22 -17.61 -5.35
CA ILE A 171 -27.37 -16.47 -4.98
C ILE A 171 -25.88 -16.69 -5.29
N SER A 172 -25.51 -17.79 -5.95
CA SER A 172 -24.10 -18.13 -6.22
C SER A 172 -23.34 -16.99 -6.92
N SER A 173 -23.98 -16.33 -7.89
CA SER A 173 -23.43 -15.14 -8.55
C SER A 173 -23.23 -13.97 -7.58
N PHE A 174 -24.18 -13.74 -6.68
CA PHE A 174 -24.08 -12.66 -5.70
C PHE A 174 -23.02 -12.95 -4.63
N ALA A 175 -22.89 -14.21 -4.19
CA ALA A 175 -21.82 -14.63 -3.30
C ALA A 175 -20.44 -14.40 -3.93
N ALA A 176 -20.27 -14.75 -5.21
CA ALA A 176 -19.06 -14.44 -5.97
C ALA A 176 -18.81 -12.91 -6.05
N GLY A 177 -19.83 -12.12 -6.36
CA GLY A 177 -19.74 -10.66 -6.38
C GLY A 177 -19.35 -10.07 -5.01
N LEU A 178 -19.90 -10.61 -3.92
CA LEU A 178 -19.59 -10.17 -2.56
C LEU A 178 -18.12 -10.45 -2.18
N LEU A 179 -17.60 -11.62 -2.58
CA LEU A 179 -16.20 -11.99 -2.37
C LEU A 179 -15.25 -11.07 -3.16
N LEU A 180 -15.53 -10.84 -4.45
CA LEU A 180 -14.75 -9.88 -5.26
C LEU A 180 -14.80 -8.46 -4.67
N ALA A 181 -15.97 -8.04 -4.21
CA ALA A 181 -16.17 -6.73 -3.60
C ALA A 181 -15.33 -6.55 -2.33
N ILE A 182 -15.23 -7.58 -1.47
CA ILE A 182 -14.36 -7.54 -0.29
C ILE A 182 -12.89 -7.39 -0.71
N ALA A 183 -12.41 -8.21 -1.64
CA ALA A 183 -11.02 -8.18 -2.07
C ALA A 183 -10.64 -6.84 -2.71
N HIS A 184 -11.46 -6.35 -3.63
CA HIS A 184 -11.22 -5.07 -4.30
C HIS A 184 -11.30 -3.91 -3.31
N ALA A 185 -12.30 -3.91 -2.41
CA ALA A 185 -12.43 -2.85 -1.41
C ALA A 185 -11.25 -2.78 -0.44
N CYS A 186 -10.61 -3.92 -0.11
CA CYS A 186 -9.37 -3.90 0.69
C CYS A 186 -8.26 -3.14 -0.03
N SER A 187 -7.97 -3.47 -1.30
CA SER A 187 -6.91 -2.79 -2.06
C SER A 187 -7.22 -1.30 -2.33
N ILE A 188 -8.48 -0.98 -2.63
CA ILE A 188 -8.96 0.41 -2.82
C ILE A 188 -8.87 1.19 -1.51
N GLY A 189 -9.26 0.59 -0.38
CA GLY A 189 -9.13 1.22 0.94
C GLY A 189 -7.69 1.54 1.29
N GLY A 190 -6.77 0.60 1.00
CA GLY A 190 -5.35 0.69 1.34
C GLY A 190 -4.62 1.89 0.73
N ILE A 191 -5.02 2.36 -0.46
CA ILE A 191 -4.37 3.53 -1.07
C ILE A 191 -4.68 4.86 -0.37
N SER A 192 -5.76 4.92 0.41
CA SER A 192 -6.32 6.18 0.93
C SER A 192 -5.46 6.84 2.02
N THR A 193 -4.63 6.08 2.71
CA THR A 193 -3.76 6.54 3.81
C THR A 193 -2.34 6.02 3.60
N LEU A 194 -1.34 6.67 4.19
CA LEU A 194 0.04 6.20 4.07
C LEU A 194 0.23 4.79 4.64
N VAL A 195 -0.43 4.45 5.76
CA VAL A 195 -0.26 3.15 6.43
C VAL A 195 -1.12 2.03 5.84
N GLY A 196 -2.08 2.34 4.97
CA GLY A 196 -3.04 1.36 4.46
C GLY A 196 -2.39 0.29 3.56
N THR A 197 -1.40 0.67 2.75
CA THR A 197 -0.67 -0.25 1.87
C THR A 197 0.83 0.07 1.82
N PRO A 198 1.73 -0.93 1.85
CA PRO A 198 3.16 -0.68 1.88
C PRO A 198 3.73 0.20 0.75
N PRO A 199 3.29 0.09 -0.54
CA PRO A 199 3.72 0.99 -1.61
C PRO A 199 3.70 2.48 -1.27
N ASN A 200 2.70 2.95 -0.51
CA ASN A 200 2.56 4.35 -0.14
C ASN A 200 3.73 4.83 0.75
N LEU A 201 4.14 3.98 1.71
CA LEU A 201 5.30 4.25 2.56
C LEU A 201 6.61 4.12 1.77
N SER A 202 6.67 3.15 0.85
CA SER A 202 7.84 2.99 -0.02
C SER A 202 8.07 4.26 -0.85
N PHE A 203 6.99 4.81 -1.44
CA PHE A 203 7.02 6.08 -2.15
C PHE A 203 7.51 7.23 -1.29
N LEU A 204 6.88 7.46 -0.13
CA LEU A 204 7.20 8.58 0.74
C LEU A 204 8.70 8.63 1.03
N ARG A 205 9.27 7.49 1.44
CA ARG A 205 10.68 7.44 1.81
C ARG A 205 11.62 7.48 0.60
N ILE A 206 11.31 6.76 -0.48
CA ILE A 206 12.16 6.76 -1.69
C ILE A 206 12.20 8.17 -2.29
N PHE A 207 11.07 8.86 -2.35
CA PHE A 207 10.98 10.24 -2.81
C PHE A 207 11.92 11.16 -1.99
N GLU A 208 11.90 11.06 -0.65
CA GLU A 208 12.80 11.84 0.21
C GLU A 208 14.28 11.44 0.11
N ILE A 209 14.59 10.17 -0.17
CA ILE A 209 15.97 9.73 -0.40
C ILE A 209 16.52 10.40 -1.65
N ILE A 210 15.72 10.44 -2.72
CA ILE A 210 16.15 10.98 -4.01
C ILE A 210 16.09 12.51 -4.03
N TYR A 211 15.09 13.10 -3.37
CA TYR A 211 14.83 14.54 -3.35
C TYR A 211 14.79 15.10 -1.92
N PRO A 212 15.93 15.15 -1.20
CA PRO A 212 15.96 15.57 0.21
C PRO A 212 15.51 17.02 0.47
N ASN A 213 15.52 17.87 -0.57
CA ASN A 213 15.08 19.26 -0.49
C ASN A 213 13.61 19.46 -0.92
N SER A 214 12.87 18.38 -1.19
CA SER A 214 11.48 18.47 -1.62
C SER A 214 10.57 18.99 -0.49
N PRO A 215 9.38 19.53 -0.83
CA PRO A 215 8.32 19.70 0.14
C PRO A 215 7.98 18.37 0.83
N GLU A 216 7.63 18.45 2.12
CA GLU A 216 7.24 17.27 2.90
C GLU A 216 5.83 16.81 2.49
N ILE A 217 5.69 15.53 2.16
CA ILE A 217 4.37 14.91 1.95
C ILE A 217 3.93 14.29 3.28
N SER A 218 3.17 15.05 4.05
CA SER A 218 2.66 14.57 5.33
C SER A 218 1.52 13.55 5.17
N PHE A 219 1.23 12.79 6.24
CA PHE A 219 0.08 11.90 6.28
C PHE A 219 -1.23 12.59 5.89
N GLY A 220 -1.46 13.79 6.43
CA GLY A 220 -2.64 14.57 6.13
C GLY A 220 -2.75 14.96 4.65
N GLN A 221 -1.66 15.43 4.04
CA GLN A 221 -1.65 15.77 2.62
C GLN A 221 -1.87 14.55 1.73
N TRP A 222 -1.29 13.39 2.07
CA TRP A 222 -1.56 12.15 1.36
C TRP A 222 -3.05 11.80 1.38
N VAL A 223 -3.71 11.92 2.54
CA VAL A 223 -5.16 11.64 2.66
C VAL A 223 -5.97 12.59 1.77
N VAL A 224 -5.67 13.89 1.80
CA VAL A 224 -6.36 14.88 0.95
C VAL A 224 -6.22 14.55 -0.54
N PHE A 225 -5.08 14.01 -0.95
CA PHE A 225 -4.85 13.60 -2.33
C PHE A 225 -5.48 12.25 -2.70
N ALA A 226 -5.16 11.19 -1.94
CA ALA A 226 -5.45 9.80 -2.32
C ALA A 226 -6.85 9.32 -1.92
N PHE A 227 -7.46 9.88 -0.86
CA PHE A 227 -8.80 9.49 -0.43
C PHE A 227 -9.88 9.78 -1.50
N PRO A 228 -9.92 10.95 -2.15
CA PRO A 228 -10.84 11.20 -3.28
C PRO A 228 -10.69 10.18 -4.42
N ILE A 229 -9.45 9.82 -4.77
CA ILE A 229 -9.14 8.82 -5.80
C ILE A 229 -9.74 7.46 -5.41
N SER A 230 -9.50 7.02 -4.16
CA SER A 230 -10.08 5.80 -3.61
C SER A 230 -11.60 5.79 -3.67
N VAL A 231 -12.27 6.89 -3.32
CA VAL A 231 -13.74 7.00 -3.39
C VAL A 231 -14.26 6.86 -4.82
N MET A 232 -13.58 7.43 -5.81
CA MET A 232 -13.97 7.29 -7.22
C MET A 232 -13.83 5.85 -7.72
N ILE A 233 -12.70 5.21 -7.43
CA ILE A 233 -12.46 3.79 -7.80
C ILE A 233 -13.44 2.88 -7.07
N PHE A 234 -13.72 3.15 -5.79
CA PHE A 234 -14.72 2.45 -4.99
C PHE A 234 -16.11 2.51 -5.63
N ALA A 235 -16.56 3.70 -6.05
CA ALA A 235 -17.88 3.88 -6.65
C ALA A 235 -18.01 3.11 -7.97
N VAL A 236 -16.98 3.15 -8.82
CA VAL A 236 -16.94 2.38 -10.06
C VAL A 236 -16.96 0.87 -9.78
N SER A 237 -16.09 0.41 -8.87
CA SER A 237 -16.00 -1.01 -8.49
C SER A 237 -17.32 -1.53 -7.94
N LEU A 238 -17.98 -0.77 -7.05
CA LEU A 238 -19.30 -1.10 -6.52
C LEU A 238 -20.35 -1.20 -7.64
N GLY A 239 -20.38 -0.22 -8.54
CA GLY A 239 -21.30 -0.20 -9.67
C GLY A 239 -21.11 -1.40 -10.59
N LEU A 240 -19.87 -1.67 -11.02
CA LEU A 240 -19.54 -2.78 -11.90
C LEU A 240 -19.88 -4.13 -11.28
N ILE A 241 -19.45 -4.37 -10.03
CA ILE A 241 -19.70 -5.63 -9.34
C ILE A 241 -21.20 -5.81 -9.11
N TYR A 242 -21.92 -4.77 -8.68
CA TYR A 242 -23.36 -4.88 -8.49
C TYR A 242 -24.10 -5.20 -9.79
N LEU A 243 -23.81 -4.48 -10.87
CA LEU A 243 -24.48 -4.69 -12.16
C LEU A 243 -24.21 -6.07 -12.74
N THR A 244 -23.00 -6.59 -12.54
CA THR A 244 -22.57 -7.90 -13.06
C THR A 244 -23.09 -9.06 -12.21
N TYR A 245 -23.09 -8.92 -10.88
CA TYR A 245 -23.31 -10.01 -9.93
C TYR A 245 -24.60 -9.90 -9.10
N ARG A 246 -25.46 -8.90 -9.35
CA ARG A 246 -26.76 -8.80 -8.68
C ARG A 246 -27.58 -10.10 -8.83
N PRO A 247 -28.35 -10.50 -7.81
CA PRO A 247 -29.24 -11.64 -7.96
C PRO A 247 -30.31 -11.33 -9.02
N LYS A 248 -30.72 -12.34 -9.79
CA LYS A 248 -31.75 -12.23 -10.83
C LYS A 248 -33.10 -12.65 -10.25
N GLY A 249 -34.12 -11.81 -10.32
CA GLY A 249 -35.50 -12.11 -9.88
C GLY A 249 -36.03 -11.15 -8.81
N HIS A 250 -37.23 -11.44 -8.29
CA HIS A 250 -37.78 -10.74 -7.12
C HIS A 250 -37.07 -11.25 -5.86
N ILE A 251 -36.48 -10.32 -5.11
CA ILE A 251 -35.60 -10.64 -3.98
C ILE A 251 -36.22 -10.03 -2.74
N GLU A 252 -36.75 -10.87 -1.84
CA GLU A 252 -37.10 -10.46 -0.48
C GLU A 252 -35.87 -9.88 0.22
N LYS A 253 -36.02 -8.87 1.07
CA LYS A 253 -34.84 -8.27 1.73
C LYS A 253 -34.45 -9.14 2.91
N LEU A 254 -33.15 -9.31 3.16
CA LEU A 254 -32.70 -9.81 4.46
C LEU A 254 -33.26 -8.87 5.53
N ASP A 255 -33.79 -9.44 6.62
CA ASP A 255 -34.31 -8.61 7.70
C ASP A 255 -33.21 -7.68 8.21
N LYS A 256 -33.54 -6.41 8.41
CA LYS A 256 -32.64 -5.41 9.00
C LYS A 256 -32.16 -5.84 10.38
N SER A 257 -32.93 -6.70 11.08
CA SER A 257 -32.55 -7.29 12.35
C SER A 257 -31.27 -8.14 12.25
N PHE A 258 -31.01 -8.83 11.13
CA PHE A 258 -29.90 -9.78 11.00
C PHE A 258 -28.54 -9.22 11.47
N PHE A 259 -28.12 -8.09 10.89
CA PHE A 259 -26.85 -7.46 11.27
C PHE A 259 -26.88 -6.83 12.66
N ARG A 260 -28.06 -6.37 13.10
CA ARG A 260 -28.24 -5.82 14.45
C ARG A 260 -28.13 -6.92 15.51
N ASP A 261 -28.60 -8.12 15.21
CA ASP A 261 -28.54 -9.26 16.09
C ASP A 261 -27.12 -9.84 16.13
N LYS A 262 -26.43 -9.95 14.99
CA LYS A 262 -24.98 -10.22 14.95
C LYS A 262 -24.15 -9.18 15.72
N TYR A 263 -24.52 -7.91 15.65
CA TYR A 263 -23.87 -6.88 16.47
C TYR A 263 -24.16 -7.05 17.97
N ARG A 264 -25.38 -7.47 18.34
CA ARG A 264 -25.77 -7.74 19.74
C ARG A 264 -25.07 -8.99 20.30
N GLU A 265 -24.82 -10.00 19.48
CA GLU A 265 -24.05 -11.20 19.85
C GLU A 265 -22.63 -10.87 20.34
N LEU A 266 -22.04 -9.74 19.92
CA LEU A 266 -20.75 -9.26 20.45
C LEU A 266 -20.79 -8.81 21.92
N GLY A 267 -21.98 -8.68 22.51
CA GLY A 267 -22.17 -8.16 23.86
C GLY A 267 -21.91 -6.66 24.00
N ALA A 268 -21.92 -6.20 25.26
CA ALA A 268 -21.68 -4.81 25.60
C ALA A 268 -20.26 -4.36 25.21
N VAL A 269 -20.11 -3.07 24.86
CA VAL A 269 -18.81 -2.50 24.51
C VAL A 269 -17.89 -2.53 25.73
N SER A 270 -16.76 -3.23 25.61
CA SER A 270 -15.80 -3.36 26.70
C SER A 270 -15.07 -2.04 26.97
N LEU A 271 -14.44 -1.94 28.14
CA LEU A 271 -13.64 -0.78 28.50
C LEU A 271 -12.43 -0.63 27.57
N GLU A 272 -11.82 -1.75 27.18
CA GLU A 272 -10.68 -1.80 26.28
C GLU A 272 -11.06 -1.41 24.86
N GLU A 273 -12.20 -1.87 24.34
CA GLU A 273 -12.72 -1.42 23.05
C GLU A 273 -12.87 0.10 23.02
N LYS A 274 -13.43 0.70 24.07
CA LYS A 274 -13.56 2.17 24.18
C LYS A 274 -12.20 2.86 24.22
N ARG A 275 -11.27 2.39 25.05
CA ARG A 275 -9.94 3.00 25.20
C ARG A 275 -9.11 2.90 23.92
N VAL A 276 -9.11 1.74 23.27
CA VAL A 276 -8.47 1.52 21.97
C VAL A 276 -9.09 2.40 20.90
N PHE A 277 -10.42 2.52 20.87
CA PHE A 277 -11.11 3.40 19.92
C PHE A 277 -10.73 4.88 20.11
N ILE A 278 -10.66 5.35 21.37
CA ILE A 278 -10.21 6.71 21.68
C ILE A 278 -8.78 6.92 21.17
N LEU A 279 -7.84 6.00 21.46
CA LEU A 279 -6.46 6.11 20.99
C LEU A 279 -6.35 6.06 19.46
N PHE A 280 -7.16 5.24 18.80
CA PHE A 280 -7.23 5.16 17.34
C PHE A 280 -7.70 6.48 16.71
N ILE A 281 -8.78 7.08 17.25
CA ILE A 281 -9.26 8.38 16.78
C ILE A 281 -8.22 9.48 17.07
N SER A 282 -7.60 9.47 18.25
CA SER A 282 -6.53 10.40 18.58
C SER A 282 -5.35 10.29 17.62
N LEU A 283 -4.88 9.07 17.30
CA LEU A 283 -3.81 8.85 16.33
C LEU A 283 -4.17 9.43 14.96
N THR A 284 -5.38 9.14 14.49
CA THR A 284 -5.87 9.61 13.19
C THR A 284 -5.89 11.14 13.12
N LEU A 285 -6.43 11.80 14.15
CA LEU A 285 -6.46 13.26 14.23
C LEU A 285 -5.06 13.86 14.34
N LEU A 286 -4.18 13.25 15.13
CA LEU A 286 -2.79 13.71 15.27
C LEU A 286 -2.02 13.60 13.95
N TRP A 287 -2.20 12.53 13.17
CA TRP A 287 -1.57 12.41 11.85
C TRP A 287 -2.14 13.40 10.83
N VAL A 288 -3.47 13.45 10.68
CA VAL A 288 -4.13 14.28 9.66
C VAL A 288 -3.81 15.75 9.88
N PHE A 289 -3.84 16.23 11.13
CA PHE A 289 -3.62 17.64 11.45
C PHE A 289 -2.19 17.95 11.89
N ARG A 290 -1.21 17.07 11.67
CA ARG A 290 0.19 17.31 12.09
C ARG A 290 0.77 18.56 11.45
N SER A 291 0.74 18.61 10.13
CA SER A 291 1.26 19.71 9.31
C SER A 291 0.12 20.46 8.63
N ASP A 292 0.43 21.59 8.03
CA ASP A 292 -0.56 22.41 7.34
C ASP A 292 -1.22 21.63 6.20
N LEU A 293 -2.55 21.61 6.23
CA LEU A 293 -3.37 20.95 5.20
C LEU A 293 -3.75 21.97 4.14
N ASN A 294 -3.17 21.80 2.96
CA ASN A 294 -3.49 22.64 1.81
C ASN A 294 -4.57 21.98 0.96
N PHE A 295 -5.72 22.64 0.83
CA PHE A 295 -6.80 22.25 -0.08
C PHE A 295 -6.81 23.12 -1.35
N GLY A 296 -5.69 23.75 -1.69
CA GLY A 296 -5.55 24.75 -2.76
C GLY A 296 -6.12 26.13 -2.39
N ILE A 297 -7.38 26.19 -1.98
CA ILE A 297 -8.09 27.46 -1.68
C ILE A 297 -8.01 27.82 -0.19
N ILE A 298 -7.95 26.81 0.67
CA ILE A 298 -7.95 26.95 2.13
C ILE A 298 -6.76 26.16 2.68
N SER A 299 -6.00 26.79 3.58
CA SER A 299 -4.98 26.12 4.37
C SER A 299 -5.44 26.02 5.82
N ILE A 300 -5.42 24.81 6.38
CA ILE A 300 -5.71 24.57 7.80
C ILE A 300 -4.36 24.41 8.52
N PRO A 301 -4.04 25.27 9.51
CA PRO A 301 -2.77 25.19 10.22
C PRO A 301 -2.67 23.89 11.03
N GLY A 302 -1.51 23.24 10.95
CA GLY A 302 -1.21 22.02 11.68
C GLY A 302 -0.78 22.26 13.12
N TRP A 303 -1.03 21.30 14.01
CA TRP A 303 -0.67 21.43 15.42
C TRP A 303 0.85 21.41 15.67
N SER A 304 1.66 20.91 14.72
CA SER A 304 3.13 20.95 14.85
C SER A 304 3.67 22.38 14.94
N GLY A 305 2.95 23.37 14.39
CA GLY A 305 3.28 24.79 14.46
C GLY A 305 3.29 25.36 15.89
N PHE A 306 2.67 24.67 16.86
CA PHE A 306 2.75 25.07 18.27
C PHE A 306 4.14 24.84 18.89
N PHE A 307 5.01 24.07 18.24
CA PHE A 307 6.35 23.76 18.73
C PHE A 307 7.40 24.67 18.07
N LYS A 308 8.49 24.95 18.79
CA LYS A 308 9.59 25.79 18.29
C LYS A 308 10.25 25.25 17.02
N ASN A 309 10.27 23.93 16.85
CA ASN A 309 10.87 23.24 15.70
C ASN A 309 9.86 22.26 15.09
N PRO A 310 8.85 22.73 14.32
CA PRO A 310 7.82 21.86 13.75
C PRO A 310 8.39 20.74 12.87
N LYS A 311 9.46 21.03 12.12
CA LYS A 311 10.15 20.10 11.22
C LYS A 311 10.77 18.89 11.91
N TYR A 312 10.95 18.91 13.22
CA TYR A 312 11.49 17.75 13.97
C TYR A 312 10.40 16.72 14.30
N LEU A 313 9.13 17.11 14.17
CA LEU A 313 7.98 16.24 14.43
C LEU A 313 7.52 15.64 13.12
N ASN A 314 7.72 14.33 12.95
CA ASN A 314 7.26 13.59 11.78
C ASN A 314 6.15 12.60 12.15
N ASP A 315 5.52 12.01 11.14
CA ASP A 315 4.41 11.08 11.30
C ASP A 315 4.82 9.80 12.07
N GLY A 316 6.10 9.41 12.02
CA GLY A 316 6.66 8.32 12.81
C GLY A 316 6.71 8.63 14.31
N THR A 317 7.04 9.86 14.68
CA THR A 317 7.04 10.30 16.09
C THR A 317 5.65 10.18 16.71
N VAL A 318 4.62 10.59 15.96
CA VAL A 318 3.21 10.49 16.38
C VAL A 318 2.78 9.02 16.54
N ALA A 319 3.15 8.17 15.58
CA ALA A 319 2.82 6.75 15.60
C ALA A 319 3.38 6.04 16.84
N ILE A 320 4.66 6.27 17.15
CA ILE A 320 5.32 5.67 18.30
C ILE A 320 4.77 6.21 19.62
N PHE A 321 4.44 7.49 19.70
CA PHE A 321 3.81 8.07 20.88
C PHE A 321 2.50 7.35 21.22
N VAL A 322 1.59 7.18 20.26
CA VAL A 322 0.33 6.46 20.51
C VAL A 322 0.57 4.96 20.76
N ALA A 323 1.53 4.35 20.06
CA ALA A 323 1.90 2.96 20.33
C ALA A 323 2.36 2.77 21.78
N MET A 324 3.19 3.68 22.31
CA MET A 324 3.59 3.68 23.72
C MET A 324 2.39 3.82 24.66
N LEU A 325 1.42 4.69 24.35
CA LEU A 325 0.20 4.83 25.16
C LEU A 325 -0.58 3.51 25.25
N LEU A 326 -0.59 2.67 24.22
CA LEU A 326 -1.23 1.35 24.29
C LEU A 326 -0.57 0.42 25.33
N PHE A 327 0.73 0.57 25.59
CA PHE A 327 1.46 -0.17 26.63
C PHE A 327 1.30 0.43 28.04
N ILE A 328 0.81 1.67 28.15
CA ILE A 328 0.68 2.40 29.42
C ILE A 328 -0.77 2.39 29.91
N VAL A 329 -1.73 2.61 29.01
CA VAL A 329 -3.15 2.70 29.37
C VAL A 329 -3.61 1.34 29.91
N PRO A 330 -4.19 1.30 31.14
CA PRO A 330 -4.58 0.04 31.76
C PRO A 330 -5.73 -0.65 31.00
N ALA A 331 -5.80 -1.97 31.06
CA ALA A 331 -6.98 -2.76 30.73
C ALA A 331 -7.87 -2.95 31.98
N SER A 332 -9.00 -3.67 31.86
CA SER A 332 -9.89 -3.95 33.01
C SER A 332 -9.23 -4.86 34.06
N LYS A 333 -8.36 -5.77 33.62
CA LYS A 333 -7.62 -6.67 34.52
C LYS A 333 -6.49 -5.91 35.22
N LYS A 334 -6.42 -6.05 36.55
CA LYS A 334 -5.41 -5.40 37.40
C LYS A 334 -3.99 -5.68 36.88
N ASN A 335 -3.15 -4.64 36.86
CA ASN A 335 -1.75 -4.68 36.39
C ASN A 335 -1.55 -5.17 34.95
N THR A 336 -2.52 -4.93 34.06
CA THR A 336 -2.35 -5.18 32.61
C THR A 336 -2.66 -3.90 31.83
N ALA A 337 -1.93 -3.67 30.74
CA ALA A 337 -2.21 -2.61 29.78
C ALA A 337 -3.04 -3.13 28.60
N LEU A 338 -3.45 -2.23 27.69
CA LEU A 338 -4.21 -2.63 26.48
C LEU A 338 -3.39 -3.63 25.64
N VAL A 339 -2.09 -3.43 25.52
CA VAL A 339 -1.17 -4.36 24.86
C VAL A 339 0.04 -4.71 25.74
N ASP A 340 0.69 -5.82 25.41
CA ASP A 340 1.90 -6.31 26.06
C ASP A 340 2.97 -6.60 25.00
N TRP A 341 4.23 -6.77 25.41
CA TRP A 341 5.37 -6.87 24.48
C TRP A 341 5.25 -8.03 23.48
N LYS A 342 4.44 -9.06 23.76
CA LYS A 342 4.24 -10.18 22.84
C LYS A 342 3.59 -9.74 21.53
N ILE A 343 2.90 -8.58 21.50
CA ILE A 343 2.33 -8.01 20.28
C ILE A 343 3.40 -7.70 19.23
N MET A 344 4.64 -7.38 19.65
CA MET A 344 5.76 -7.08 18.74
C MET A 344 6.16 -8.30 17.91
N GLY A 345 5.91 -9.52 18.42
CA GLY A 345 6.14 -10.76 17.67
C GLY A 345 5.12 -10.98 16.54
N LYS A 346 4.01 -10.25 16.51
CA LYS A 346 2.99 -10.31 15.45
C LYS A 346 3.22 -9.28 14.34
N LEU A 347 4.22 -8.40 14.49
CA LEU A 347 4.56 -7.45 13.44
C LEU A 347 5.09 -8.17 12.20
N PRO A 348 4.72 -7.71 10.99
CA PRO A 348 5.22 -8.30 9.75
C PRO A 348 6.66 -7.82 9.48
N TRP A 349 7.63 -8.35 10.22
CA TRP A 349 9.04 -7.96 10.12
C TRP A 349 9.63 -8.13 8.72
N HIS A 350 9.12 -9.08 7.93
CA HIS A 350 9.51 -9.23 6.53
C HIS A 350 9.19 -7.98 5.68
N ILE A 351 8.10 -7.24 5.97
CA ILE A 351 7.78 -5.97 5.31
C ILE A 351 8.71 -4.85 5.80
N VAL A 352 9.06 -4.85 7.09
CA VAL A 352 10.03 -3.89 7.65
C VAL A 352 11.39 -4.01 6.96
N PHE A 353 11.88 -5.25 6.79
CA PHE A 353 13.12 -5.49 6.05
C PHE A 353 12.99 -5.22 4.56
N LEU A 354 11.83 -5.48 3.96
CA LEU A 354 11.53 -5.12 2.57
C LEU A 354 11.72 -3.63 2.33
N PHE A 355 11.04 -2.80 3.12
CA PHE A 355 11.22 -1.35 3.07
C PHE A 355 12.69 -0.95 3.18
N GLY A 356 13.41 -1.49 4.17
CA GLY A 356 14.83 -1.20 4.33
C GLY A 356 15.68 -1.56 3.10
N GLY A 357 15.42 -2.71 2.49
CA GLY A 357 16.08 -3.15 1.26
C GLY A 357 15.77 -2.26 0.05
N GLY A 358 14.51 -1.88 -0.16
CA GLY A 358 14.13 -0.94 -1.20
C GLY A 358 14.71 0.46 -1.00
N PHE A 359 14.75 0.95 0.25
CA PHE A 359 15.37 2.25 0.59
C PHE A 359 16.87 2.24 0.36
N ALA A 360 17.53 1.14 0.74
CA ALA A 360 18.94 0.95 0.46
C ALA A 360 19.20 0.92 -1.06
N LEU A 361 18.37 0.19 -1.80
CA LEU A 361 18.46 0.12 -3.27
C LEU A 361 18.29 1.51 -3.90
N ALA A 362 17.27 2.27 -3.50
CA ALA A 362 17.04 3.63 -3.98
C ALA A 362 18.24 4.54 -3.72
N LYS A 363 18.85 4.45 -2.53
CA LYS A 363 20.08 5.19 -2.23
C LYS A 363 21.24 4.76 -3.13
N GLY A 364 21.42 3.46 -3.34
CA GLY A 364 22.41 2.92 -4.26
C GLY A 364 22.23 3.44 -5.70
N PHE A 365 20.99 3.55 -6.18
CA PHE A 365 20.68 4.09 -7.52
C PHE A 365 21.16 5.54 -7.70
N ILE A 366 21.06 6.36 -6.64
CA ILE A 366 21.49 7.76 -6.66
C ILE A 366 23.00 7.85 -6.52
N ASP A 367 23.55 7.25 -5.47
CA ASP A 367 24.96 7.41 -5.11
C ASP A 367 25.89 6.75 -6.16
N SER A 368 25.44 5.70 -6.87
CA SER A 368 26.21 5.09 -7.97
C SER A 368 26.10 5.82 -9.31
N GLY A 369 25.09 6.69 -9.49
CA GLY A 369 24.76 7.28 -10.79
C GLY A 369 23.90 6.41 -11.72
N LEU A 370 23.49 5.20 -11.29
CA LEU A 370 22.63 4.32 -12.08
C LEU A 370 21.30 4.97 -12.49
N SER A 371 20.72 5.79 -11.62
CA SER A 371 19.49 6.54 -11.90
C SER A 371 19.64 7.42 -13.16
N SER A 372 20.76 8.14 -13.27
CA SER A 372 21.07 8.98 -14.43
C SER A 372 21.32 8.16 -15.70
N TYR A 373 22.03 7.03 -15.57
CA TYR A 373 22.26 6.12 -16.68
C TYR A 373 20.95 5.59 -17.29
N VAL A 374 20.04 5.08 -16.44
CA VAL A 374 18.73 4.59 -16.86
C VAL A 374 17.87 5.72 -17.42
N GLY A 375 17.91 6.91 -16.82
CA GLY A 375 17.26 8.11 -17.34
C GLY A 375 17.67 8.40 -18.78
N GLY A 376 18.99 8.41 -19.05
CA GLY A 376 19.55 8.63 -20.39
C GLY A 376 19.08 7.62 -21.44
N LEU A 377 18.91 6.34 -21.07
CA LEU A 377 18.35 5.33 -21.97
C LEU A 377 16.89 5.63 -22.38
N LEU A 378 16.17 6.38 -21.55
CA LEU A 378 14.77 6.75 -21.75
C LEU A 378 14.59 8.18 -22.24
N ALA A 379 15.67 8.90 -22.57
CA ALA A 379 15.63 10.29 -23.03
C ALA A 379 14.73 10.51 -24.26
N GLY A 380 14.55 9.48 -25.11
CA GLY A 380 13.64 9.52 -26.26
C GLY A 380 12.15 9.69 -25.91
N THR A 381 11.79 9.59 -24.63
CA THR A 381 10.41 9.84 -24.15
C THR A 381 10.12 11.31 -23.88
N LYS A 382 11.13 12.21 -24.02
CA LYS A 382 11.00 13.65 -23.74
C LYS A 382 9.88 14.34 -24.53
N ASP A 383 9.61 13.90 -25.75
CA ASP A 383 8.58 14.49 -26.61
C ASP A 383 7.17 13.96 -26.33
N MET A 384 7.01 13.02 -25.39
CA MET A 384 5.69 12.56 -24.98
C MET A 384 4.93 13.66 -24.24
N SER A 385 3.65 13.82 -24.56
CA SER A 385 2.78 14.67 -23.75
C SER A 385 2.69 14.13 -22.31
N PRO A 386 2.44 14.98 -21.29
CA PRO A 386 2.27 14.54 -19.91
C PRO A 386 1.23 13.44 -19.75
N LEU A 387 0.13 13.51 -20.51
CA LEU A 387 -0.92 12.48 -20.51
C LEU A 387 -0.39 11.12 -21.00
N MET A 388 0.37 11.10 -22.11
CA MET A 388 0.95 9.87 -22.64
C MET A 388 2.00 9.28 -21.71
N LEU A 389 2.86 10.12 -21.15
CA LEU A 389 3.91 9.71 -20.23
C LEU A 389 3.31 9.08 -18.96
N VAL A 390 2.43 9.82 -18.28
CA VAL A 390 1.78 9.35 -17.05
C VAL A 390 0.92 8.12 -17.34
N GLY A 391 0.13 8.14 -18.41
CA GLY A 391 -0.72 7.03 -18.82
C GLY A 391 0.07 5.73 -19.09
N THR A 392 1.20 5.83 -19.79
CA THR A 392 2.03 4.67 -20.13
C THR A 392 2.66 4.06 -18.87
N LEU A 393 3.29 4.89 -18.02
CA LEU A 393 3.94 4.41 -16.80
C LEU A 393 2.94 3.82 -15.80
N THR A 394 1.76 4.44 -15.66
CA THR A 394 0.69 3.95 -14.78
C THR A 394 0.14 2.61 -15.28
N THR A 395 -0.11 2.49 -16.58
CA THR A 395 -0.60 1.23 -17.20
C THR A 395 0.44 0.11 -17.08
N MET A 396 1.71 0.43 -17.33
CA MET A 396 2.81 -0.50 -17.18
C MET A 396 2.90 -1.03 -15.76
N MET A 397 2.79 -0.14 -14.76
CA MET A 397 2.83 -0.53 -13.36
C MET A 397 1.62 -1.37 -12.94
N SER A 398 0.41 -0.98 -13.34
CA SER A 398 -0.81 -1.75 -13.06
C SER A 398 -0.74 -3.16 -13.67
N THR A 399 -0.19 -3.29 -14.88
CA THR A 399 -0.01 -4.60 -15.52
C THR A 399 1.07 -5.44 -14.82
N LEU A 400 2.20 -4.81 -14.47
CA LEU A 400 3.32 -5.51 -13.84
C LEU A 400 2.92 -6.08 -12.48
N THR A 401 2.18 -5.30 -11.68
CA THR A 401 1.79 -5.68 -10.32
C THR A 401 0.80 -6.85 -10.26
N GLU A 402 0.21 -7.27 -11.38
CA GLU A 402 -0.60 -8.50 -11.44
C GLU A 402 0.22 -9.77 -11.26
N PHE A 403 1.51 -9.70 -11.57
CA PHE A 403 2.42 -10.85 -11.57
C PHE A 403 3.45 -10.79 -10.45
N THR A 404 3.51 -9.70 -9.69
CA THR A 404 4.61 -9.39 -8.77
C THR A 404 4.10 -8.77 -7.48
N SER A 405 4.94 -8.77 -6.43
CA SER A 405 4.60 -8.08 -5.18
C SER A 405 4.51 -6.56 -5.40
N ASN A 406 3.38 -5.97 -4.99
CA ASN A 406 3.11 -4.53 -5.11
C ASN A 406 4.26 -3.67 -4.55
N THR A 407 4.75 -4.03 -3.35
CA THR A 407 5.80 -3.30 -2.65
C THR A 407 7.14 -3.41 -3.37
N ALA A 408 7.57 -4.63 -3.70
CA ALA A 408 8.84 -4.86 -4.39
C ALA A 408 8.85 -4.13 -5.74
N THR A 409 7.74 -4.21 -6.47
CA THR A 409 7.61 -3.55 -7.77
C THR A 409 7.70 -2.03 -7.64
N THR A 410 7.08 -1.46 -6.59
CA THR A 410 7.17 -0.02 -6.31
C THR A 410 8.61 0.38 -6.01
N GLU A 411 9.30 -0.37 -5.16
CA GLU A 411 10.67 -0.07 -4.75
C GLU A 411 11.68 -0.17 -5.90
N MET A 412 11.44 -1.03 -6.88
CA MET A 412 12.25 -1.12 -8.10
C MET A 412 11.93 -0.01 -9.11
N MET A 413 10.65 0.28 -9.31
CA MET A 413 10.21 1.21 -10.35
C MET A 413 10.46 2.67 -10.00
N LEU A 414 10.34 3.05 -8.73
CA LEU A 414 10.44 4.46 -8.33
C LEU A 414 11.82 5.09 -8.60
N PRO A 415 12.96 4.45 -8.31
CA PRO A 415 14.27 4.98 -8.69
C PRO A 415 14.42 5.16 -10.20
N ILE A 416 13.92 4.21 -11.00
CA ILE A 416 13.98 4.24 -12.48
C ILE A 416 13.15 5.41 -13.01
N VAL A 417 11.90 5.52 -12.55
CA VAL A 417 10.98 6.60 -12.94
C VAL A 417 11.52 7.96 -12.49
N SER A 418 12.19 8.02 -11.35
CA SER A 418 12.85 9.25 -10.88
C SER A 418 14.05 9.66 -11.75
N GLY A 419 14.87 8.70 -12.18
CA GLY A 419 15.96 8.94 -13.13
C GLY A 419 15.43 9.47 -14.46
N LEU A 420 14.33 8.89 -14.95
CA LEU A 420 13.60 9.41 -16.09
C LEU A 420 13.12 10.84 -15.88
N ALA A 421 12.45 11.14 -14.75
CA ALA A 421 11.97 12.51 -14.44
C ALA A 421 13.09 13.55 -14.54
N SER A 422 14.26 13.20 -14.03
CA SER A 422 15.45 14.05 -14.06
C SER A 422 16.00 14.20 -15.47
N GLU A 423 16.00 13.16 -16.30
CA GLU A 423 16.52 13.24 -17.68
C GLU A 423 15.62 14.12 -18.57
N ILE A 424 14.31 13.90 -18.52
CA ILE A 424 13.35 14.65 -19.36
C ILE A 424 12.91 15.99 -18.73
N GLN A 425 13.43 16.31 -17.54
CA GLN A 425 13.18 17.55 -16.80
C GLN A 425 11.68 17.80 -16.53
N VAL A 426 10.99 16.81 -15.95
CA VAL A 426 9.60 16.92 -15.51
C VAL A 426 9.48 16.77 -14.00
N ASN A 427 8.45 17.34 -13.41
CA ASN A 427 8.20 17.20 -11.97
C ASN A 427 8.15 15.70 -11.57
N PRO A 428 9.01 15.22 -10.66
CA PRO A 428 9.05 13.80 -10.28
C PRO A 428 7.72 13.28 -9.72
N LEU A 429 6.97 14.11 -8.99
CA LEU A 429 5.68 13.75 -8.42
C LEU A 429 4.62 13.43 -9.49
N LEU A 430 4.77 14.01 -10.69
CA LEU A 430 3.88 13.77 -11.83
C LEU A 430 3.83 12.29 -12.23
N ILE A 431 4.95 11.57 -12.09
CA ILE A 431 5.09 10.19 -12.55
C ILE A 431 5.32 9.20 -11.41
N MET A 432 5.93 9.61 -10.29
CA MET A 432 6.14 8.71 -9.14
C MET A 432 4.83 8.39 -8.41
N ILE A 433 3.99 9.39 -8.12
CA ILE A 433 2.69 9.19 -7.44
C ILE A 433 1.77 8.20 -8.18
N PRO A 434 1.47 8.39 -9.48
CA PRO A 434 0.55 7.50 -10.17
C PRO A 434 1.10 6.08 -10.33
N VAL A 435 2.42 5.92 -10.50
CA VAL A 435 3.08 4.60 -10.46
C VAL A 435 2.87 3.95 -9.09
N THR A 436 3.07 4.68 -7.99
CA THR A 436 2.82 4.15 -6.63
C THR A 436 1.37 3.71 -6.42
N LEU A 437 0.39 4.52 -6.85
CA LEU A 437 -1.01 4.16 -6.70
C LEU A 437 -1.39 2.95 -7.57
N ALA A 438 -0.89 2.90 -8.81
CA ALA A 438 -1.10 1.78 -9.73
C ALA A 438 -0.53 0.47 -9.22
N ALA A 439 0.56 0.51 -8.42
CA ALA A 439 1.10 -0.67 -7.76
C ALA A 439 0.10 -1.41 -6.86
N SER A 440 -0.94 -0.72 -6.39
CA SER A 440 -1.98 -1.33 -5.56
C SER A 440 -3.25 -1.71 -6.35
N MET A 441 -3.29 -1.40 -7.65
CA MET A 441 -4.39 -1.72 -8.58
C MET A 441 -4.07 -3.05 -9.27
N ALA A 442 -4.20 -4.12 -8.50
CA ALA A 442 -3.99 -5.50 -8.93
C ALA A 442 -5.28 -6.31 -8.64
N PHE A 443 -6.21 -6.29 -9.58
CA PHE A 443 -7.56 -6.85 -9.44
C PHE A 443 -7.79 -8.13 -10.27
N MET A 444 -6.91 -8.49 -11.22
CA MET A 444 -7.14 -9.59 -12.17
C MET A 444 -6.81 -10.97 -11.62
N LEU A 445 -5.64 -11.13 -10.99
CA LEU A 445 -5.08 -12.44 -10.65
C LEU A 445 -5.12 -12.73 -9.14
N PRO A 446 -5.37 -13.99 -8.73
CA PRO A 446 -5.35 -14.40 -7.33
C PRO A 446 -4.02 -14.12 -6.64
N ILE A 447 -2.91 -14.35 -7.35
CA ILE A 447 -1.56 -14.23 -6.79
C ILE A 447 -1.12 -12.78 -6.59
N ALA A 448 -1.76 -11.83 -7.28
CA ALA A 448 -1.36 -10.43 -7.28
C ALA A 448 -1.46 -9.78 -5.90
N THR A 449 -2.50 -10.12 -5.13
CA THR A 449 -2.66 -9.61 -3.76
C THR A 449 -3.19 -10.67 -2.78
N PRO A 450 -2.81 -10.62 -1.49
CA PRO A 450 -3.35 -11.57 -0.52
C PRO A 450 -4.88 -11.56 -0.40
N PRO A 451 -5.61 -10.41 -0.42
CA PRO A 451 -7.07 -10.42 -0.44
C PRO A 451 -7.65 -11.22 -1.60
N ASN A 452 -7.08 -11.07 -2.80
CA ASN A 452 -7.45 -11.81 -4.00
C ASN A 452 -7.25 -13.33 -3.81
N ALA A 453 -6.07 -13.74 -3.32
CA ALA A 453 -5.77 -15.14 -3.03
C ALA A 453 -6.72 -15.73 -1.99
N ILE A 454 -7.03 -14.97 -0.93
CA ILE A 454 -7.92 -15.37 0.16
C ILE A 454 -9.33 -15.65 -0.37
N VAL A 455 -9.90 -14.74 -1.18
CA VAL A 455 -11.26 -14.92 -1.70
C VAL A 455 -11.32 -15.99 -2.78
N PHE A 456 -10.27 -16.13 -3.60
CA PHE A 456 -10.17 -17.19 -4.61
C PHE A 456 -10.04 -18.57 -3.97
N GLY A 457 -9.25 -18.69 -2.89
CA GLY A 457 -9.06 -19.91 -2.11
C GLY A 457 -10.34 -20.47 -1.47
N THR A 458 -11.44 -19.71 -1.46
CA THR A 458 -12.76 -20.20 -1.02
C THR A 458 -13.39 -21.20 -1.98
N GLY A 459 -12.90 -21.31 -3.22
CA GLY A 459 -13.46 -22.17 -4.27
C GLY A 459 -14.78 -21.67 -4.87
N LYS A 460 -15.31 -20.52 -4.42
CA LYS A 460 -16.57 -19.93 -4.90
C LYS A 460 -16.40 -18.99 -6.10
N LEU A 461 -15.16 -18.71 -6.51
CA LEU A 461 -14.82 -17.82 -7.63
C LEU A 461 -14.19 -18.58 -8.79
N LYS A 462 -14.62 -18.30 -10.01
CA LYS A 462 -13.92 -18.77 -11.22
C LYS A 462 -12.85 -17.77 -11.62
N MET A 463 -11.69 -18.25 -12.07
CA MET A 463 -10.58 -17.40 -12.52
C MET A 463 -11.02 -16.40 -13.62
N VAL A 464 -11.85 -16.84 -14.57
CA VAL A 464 -12.38 -15.96 -15.63
C VAL A 464 -13.25 -14.82 -15.08
N GLN A 465 -14.00 -15.04 -14.00
CA GLN A 465 -14.81 -13.98 -13.37
C GLN A 465 -13.91 -12.90 -12.77
N MET A 466 -12.82 -13.33 -12.14
CA MET A 466 -11.84 -12.46 -11.52
C MET A 466 -11.09 -11.64 -12.57
N ILE A 467 -10.51 -12.29 -13.58
CA ILE A 467 -9.77 -11.62 -14.67
C ILE A 467 -10.66 -10.60 -15.39
N LYS A 468 -11.89 -10.96 -15.76
CA LYS A 468 -12.79 -10.05 -16.49
C LYS A 468 -13.20 -8.84 -15.65
N THR A 469 -13.51 -9.05 -14.38
CA THR A 469 -13.93 -7.95 -13.50
C THR A 469 -12.74 -7.06 -13.15
N GLY A 470 -11.59 -7.67 -12.84
CA GLY A 470 -10.34 -6.99 -12.53
C GLY A 470 -9.90 -6.09 -13.67
N LEU A 471 -9.77 -6.63 -14.88
CA LEU A 471 -9.29 -5.88 -16.04
C LEU A 471 -10.07 -4.59 -16.31
N ILE A 472 -11.40 -4.63 -16.17
CA ILE A 472 -12.24 -3.44 -16.34
C ILE A 472 -11.95 -2.41 -15.24
N ILE A 473 -11.77 -2.86 -14.00
CA ILE A 473 -11.47 -1.97 -12.87
C ILE A 473 -10.06 -1.43 -12.99
N ASP A 474 -9.05 -2.21 -13.40
CA ASP A 474 -7.68 -1.75 -13.59
C ASP A 474 -7.60 -0.65 -14.65
N ILE A 475 -8.30 -0.82 -15.79
CA ILE A 475 -8.38 0.21 -16.83
C ILE A 475 -9.01 1.49 -16.28
N VAL A 476 -10.14 1.39 -15.60
CA VAL A 476 -10.83 2.58 -15.08
C VAL A 476 -10.05 3.23 -13.93
N ALA A 477 -9.45 2.44 -13.04
CA ALA A 477 -8.60 2.93 -11.97
C ALA A 477 -7.37 3.64 -12.51
N THR A 478 -6.72 3.08 -13.52
CA THR A 478 -5.59 3.70 -14.24
C THR A 478 -6.01 5.06 -14.81
N ILE A 479 -7.15 5.12 -15.50
CA ILE A 479 -7.70 6.39 -16.03
C ILE A 479 -7.91 7.38 -14.89
N ILE A 480 -8.61 6.99 -13.82
CA ILE A 480 -8.87 7.87 -12.68
C ILE A 480 -7.56 8.39 -12.07
N ILE A 481 -6.58 7.52 -11.84
CA ILE A 481 -5.28 7.90 -11.28
C ILE A 481 -4.56 8.91 -12.19
N VAL A 482 -4.52 8.66 -13.50
CA VAL A 482 -3.87 9.56 -14.48
C VAL A 482 -4.54 10.93 -14.47
N PHE A 483 -5.86 10.99 -14.57
CA PHE A 483 -6.60 12.25 -14.54
C PHE A 483 -6.45 12.97 -13.19
N MET A 484 -6.60 12.27 -12.08
CA MET A 484 -6.47 12.88 -10.76
C MET A 484 -5.06 13.41 -10.51
N THR A 485 -4.00 12.73 -10.97
CA THR A 485 -2.65 13.28 -10.89
C THR A 485 -2.48 14.56 -11.73
N LEU A 486 -3.02 14.58 -12.96
CA LEU A 486 -2.90 15.72 -13.88
C LEU A 486 -3.76 16.94 -13.52
N PHE A 487 -4.79 16.78 -12.68
CA PHE A 487 -5.73 17.87 -12.34
C PHE A 487 -5.82 18.13 -10.83
N TRP A 488 -5.95 17.08 -10.01
CA TRP A 488 -6.03 17.23 -8.55
C TRP A 488 -4.65 17.34 -7.91
N GLY A 489 -3.67 16.59 -8.43
CA GLY A 489 -2.29 16.64 -7.97
C GLY A 489 -1.64 18.02 -8.17
N THR A 490 -2.02 18.74 -9.22
CA THR A 490 -1.55 20.10 -9.50
C THR A 490 -2.03 21.11 -8.46
N ILE A 491 -3.18 20.85 -7.82
CA ILE A 491 -3.76 21.71 -6.78
C ILE A 491 -3.16 21.39 -5.41
N ILE A 492 -2.99 20.11 -5.09
CA ILE A 492 -2.56 19.67 -3.75
C ILE A 492 -1.04 19.70 -3.58
N PHE A 493 -0.30 19.31 -4.60
CA PHE A 493 1.17 19.20 -4.56
C PHE A 493 1.87 20.22 -5.46
N GLU A 494 1.13 21.20 -6.00
CA GLU A 494 1.68 22.21 -6.93
C GLU A 494 2.44 21.57 -8.11
N ILE A 495 1.95 20.42 -8.58
CA ILE A 495 2.52 19.73 -9.73
C ILE A 495 2.25 20.56 -10.97
N ASP A 496 3.28 21.22 -11.50
CA ASP A 496 3.24 21.80 -12.84
C ASP A 496 3.86 20.80 -13.83
N PRO A 497 3.08 20.26 -14.80
CA PRO A 497 3.59 19.32 -15.78
C PRO A 497 4.65 19.89 -16.74
N THR A 498 4.80 21.23 -16.78
CA THR A 498 5.71 21.94 -17.69
C THR A 498 6.97 22.46 -17.00
N VAL A 499 7.01 22.40 -15.66
CA VAL A 499 8.12 22.96 -14.88
C VAL A 499 8.86 21.83 -14.17
N PHE A 500 10.19 21.83 -14.31
CA PHE A 500 11.07 21.06 -13.45
C PHE A 500 11.33 21.84 -12.16
N PRO A 501 10.89 21.37 -10.98
CA PRO A 501 11.02 22.15 -9.75
C PRO A 501 12.48 22.39 -9.35
N GLU A 502 12.76 23.55 -8.75
CA GLU A 502 14.12 23.88 -8.29
C GLU A 502 14.68 22.89 -7.27
N TRP A 503 13.83 22.36 -6.38
CA TRP A 503 14.23 21.35 -5.42
C TRP A 503 14.69 20.06 -6.11
N ALA A 504 14.08 19.68 -7.24
CA ALA A 504 14.48 18.52 -8.02
C ALA A 504 15.78 18.80 -8.80
N ALA A 505 15.91 20.00 -9.36
CA ALA A 505 17.12 20.43 -10.06
C ALA A 505 18.35 20.49 -9.15
N SER A 506 18.17 20.88 -7.88
CA SER A 506 19.24 20.89 -6.88
C SER A 506 19.82 19.50 -6.61
N SER A 507 18.95 18.48 -6.56
CA SER A 507 19.35 17.08 -6.41
C SER A 507 20.05 16.54 -7.67
N ALA A 508 19.55 16.89 -8.85
CA ALA A 508 20.16 16.45 -10.12
C ALA A 508 21.58 17.01 -10.33
N LYS A 509 21.87 18.22 -9.81
CA LYS A 509 23.20 18.84 -9.86
C LYS A 509 24.21 18.24 -8.87
N ALA A 510 23.76 17.64 -7.78
CA ALA A 510 24.65 16.95 -6.84
C ALA A 510 25.17 15.60 -7.38
N ILE A 511 24.57 15.09 -8.47
CA ILE A 511 24.88 13.81 -9.11
C ILE A 511 25.84 13.97 -10.32
N LYS A 512 26.03 15.20 -10.82
CA LYS A 512 27.03 15.53 -11.86
C LYS A 512 28.29 16.09 -11.24
#